data_AF-A0A2W0EBG9-F1
#
_entry.id   AF-A0A2W0EBG9-F1
#
_cell.length_a   1.000
_cell.length_b   1.000
_cell.length_c   1.000
_cell.angle_alpha   90.00
_cell.angle_beta   90.00
_cell.angle_gamma   90.00
#
_symmetry.space_group_name_H-M   'P 1'
#
loop_
_entity.id
_entity.type
_entity.pdbx_description
1 polymer ?
#
loop_
_entity_poly.entity_id
_entity_poly.type
_entity_poly.pdbx_seq_one_letter_code
_entity_poly.pdbx_strand_id
1 'polypeptide(L)'
;MNFPHPLMAPVIELALQAGEAILPFWRTGTAVTAKADDSPVTAADLAAHHLILAGLTALDPGIPVLSEEDANIPQSVRAGWQRWWLVDPLDGTKEFINGSEEFTVNIALIENGRVVFGVVSMPTNGRFYVGGADLGAWRGDKGGTPVAIKVRDALVLGESFTVVASRRHSSPEQERLLAGLSASLGELQLANIGSSLKFCL
;
A
#
# COMPACT_ATOMS: atom_id res chain seq x y z
N MET A 1 2.63 21.95 1.20
CA MET A 1 1.94 21.78 -0.10
C MET A 1 0.47 21.55 0.22
N ASN A 2 -0.46 22.21 -0.49
CA ASN A 2 -1.89 21.94 -0.32
C ASN A 2 -2.28 20.82 -1.30
N PHE A 3 -2.58 19.65 -0.77
CA PHE A 3 -3.21 18.60 -1.58
C PHE A 3 -4.67 19.00 -1.90
N PRO A 4 -5.23 18.54 -3.04
CA PRO A 4 -6.58 18.93 -3.44
C PRO A 4 -7.68 18.50 -2.46
N HIS A 5 -7.49 17.38 -1.75
CA HIS A 5 -8.43 16.91 -0.74
C HIS A 5 -7.88 17.16 0.68
N PRO A 6 -8.67 17.72 1.61
CA PRO A 6 -8.20 18.15 2.93
C PRO A 6 -7.70 16.99 3.80
N LEU A 7 -8.19 15.77 3.58
CA LEU A 7 -7.75 14.58 4.33
C LEU A 7 -6.46 13.94 3.79
N MET A 8 -5.94 14.34 2.62
CA MET A 8 -4.74 13.69 2.06
C MET A 8 -3.51 13.92 2.94
N ALA A 9 -3.21 15.17 3.31
CA ALA A 9 -2.07 15.49 4.17
C ALA A 9 -2.09 14.73 5.51
N PRO A 10 -3.18 14.78 6.31
CA PRO A 10 -3.19 14.06 7.58
C PRO A 10 -3.16 12.54 7.42
N VAL A 11 -3.76 11.97 6.37
CA VAL A 11 -3.70 10.51 6.14
C VAL A 11 -2.31 10.06 5.70
N ILE A 12 -1.58 10.87 4.94
CA ILE A 12 -0.16 10.61 4.63
C ILE A 12 0.67 10.55 5.92
N GLU A 13 0.52 11.56 6.79
CA GLU A 13 1.22 11.60 8.07
C GLU A 13 0.87 10.38 8.93
N LEU A 14 -0.41 10.01 8.96
CA LEU A 14 -0.87 8.82 9.69
C LEU A 14 -0.26 7.52 9.14
N ALA A 15 -0.18 7.36 7.82
CA ALA A 15 0.42 6.20 7.19
C ALA A 15 1.94 6.11 7.44
N LEU A 16 2.63 7.26 7.52
CA LEU A 16 4.04 7.32 7.90
C LEU A 16 4.22 6.93 9.37
N GLN A 17 3.40 7.45 10.28
CA GLN A 17 3.43 7.12 11.70
C GLN A 17 3.13 5.65 11.97
N ALA A 18 2.17 5.06 11.25
CA ALA A 18 1.90 3.62 11.30
C ALA A 18 3.13 2.81 10.86
N GLY A 19 3.82 3.26 9.81
CA GLY A 19 5.09 2.65 9.39
C GLY A 19 6.14 2.66 10.50
N GLU A 20 6.31 3.78 11.21
CA GLU A 20 7.23 3.86 12.35
C GLU A 20 6.83 2.92 13.50
N ALA A 21 5.54 2.64 13.69
CA ALA A 21 5.06 1.68 14.69
C ALA A 21 5.34 0.22 14.32
N ILE A 22 5.50 -0.08 13.02
CA ILE A 22 5.82 -1.44 12.51
C ILE A 22 7.32 -1.77 12.69
N LEU A 23 8.20 -0.80 12.44
CA LEU A 23 9.65 -1.01 12.36
C LEU A 23 10.28 -1.66 13.61
N PRO A 24 9.84 -1.39 14.86
CA PRO A 24 10.37 -2.05 16.06
C PRO A 24 10.23 -3.58 16.06
N PHE A 25 9.29 -4.14 15.29
CA PHE A 25 9.05 -5.58 15.20
C PHE A 25 9.78 -6.23 14.01
N TRP A 26 10.19 -5.45 13.02
CA TRP A 26 10.84 -5.93 11.81
C TRP A 26 12.28 -6.38 12.06
N ARG A 27 12.69 -7.52 11.48
CA ARG A 27 14.02 -8.14 11.65
C ARG A 27 14.40 -8.41 13.12
N THR A 28 13.43 -8.52 14.02
CA THR A 28 13.66 -8.93 15.40
C THR A 28 13.80 -10.47 15.48
N GLY A 29 15.02 -10.96 15.70
CA GLY A 29 15.34 -12.38 15.66
C GLY A 29 14.87 -13.16 16.90
N THR A 30 14.16 -14.26 16.66
CA THR A 30 14.21 -15.57 17.39
C THR A 30 14.11 -15.62 18.92
N ALA A 31 13.66 -14.57 19.62
CA ALA A 31 13.40 -14.66 21.07
C ALA A 31 11.92 -14.92 21.41
N VAL A 32 11.01 -14.82 20.43
CA VAL A 32 9.56 -14.94 20.64
C VAL A 32 9.01 -16.21 19.98
N THR A 33 9.74 -17.33 20.07
CA THR A 33 9.14 -18.67 19.90
C THR A 33 8.65 -19.16 21.26
N ALA A 34 7.79 -18.40 21.93
CA ALA A 34 7.14 -18.83 23.17
C ALA A 34 5.93 -17.95 23.50
N LYS A 35 4.95 -17.88 22.59
CA LYS A 35 3.52 -17.69 22.91
C LYS A 35 2.74 -17.98 21.64
N ALA A 36 1.78 -18.90 21.74
CA ALA A 36 1.16 -19.58 20.62
C ALA A 36 0.25 -18.69 19.74
N ASP A 37 0.15 -17.38 20.02
CA ASP A 37 -0.73 -16.43 19.31
C ASP A 37 -0.07 -15.06 18.96
N ASP A 38 1.19 -14.80 19.35
CA ASP A 38 1.83 -13.45 19.23
C ASP A 38 3.08 -13.48 18.33
N SER A 39 2.90 -13.64 17.01
CA SER A 39 4.03 -13.51 16.08
C SER A 39 4.48 -12.04 15.99
N PRO A 40 5.77 -11.74 15.71
CA PRO A 40 6.24 -10.37 15.48
C PRO A 40 5.45 -9.63 14.39
N VAL A 41 4.94 -10.35 13.38
CA VAL A 41 4.12 -9.74 12.34
C VAL A 41 2.72 -9.39 12.86
N THR A 42 2.10 -10.23 13.69
CA THR A 42 0.82 -9.93 14.35
C THR A 42 0.94 -8.71 15.25
N ALA A 43 2.03 -8.62 16.03
CA ALA A 43 2.28 -7.46 16.89
C ALA A 43 2.51 -6.17 16.09
N ALA A 44 3.21 -6.26 14.95
CA ALA A 44 3.40 -5.14 14.04
C ALA A 44 2.09 -4.66 13.41
N ASP A 45 1.27 -5.61 12.96
CA ASP A 45 -0.02 -5.34 12.33
C ASP A 45 -0.98 -4.64 13.31
N LEU A 46 -1.14 -5.21 14.51
CA LEU A 46 -1.96 -4.62 15.57
C LEU A 46 -1.47 -3.22 15.99
N ALA A 47 -0.15 -3.01 16.06
CA ALA A 47 0.41 -1.69 16.39
C ALA A 47 0.04 -0.64 15.34
N ALA A 48 0.16 -0.99 14.05
CA ALA A 48 -0.27 -0.12 12.96
C ALA A 48 -1.78 0.08 12.94
N HIS A 49 -2.56 -0.99 13.07
CA HIS A 49 -4.02 -0.97 13.11
C HIS A 49 -4.55 -0.01 14.17
N HIS A 50 -4.11 -0.15 15.43
CA HIS A 50 -4.59 0.69 16.52
C HIS A 50 -4.25 2.18 16.32
N LEU A 51 -3.04 2.47 15.82
CA LEU A 51 -2.61 3.82 15.51
C LEU A 51 -3.47 4.43 14.39
N ILE A 52 -3.69 3.68 13.30
CA ILE A 52 -4.52 4.12 12.17
C ILE A 52 -5.96 4.32 12.61
N LEU A 53 -6.55 3.36 13.32
CA LEU A 53 -7.93 3.45 13.80
C LEU A 53 -8.14 4.69 14.67
N ALA A 54 -7.24 4.93 15.63
CA ALA A 54 -7.30 6.10 16.49
C ALA A 54 -7.16 7.41 15.69
N GLY A 55 -6.21 7.46 14.75
CA GLY A 55 -5.97 8.62 13.91
C GLY A 55 -7.15 8.95 12.99
N LEU A 56 -7.69 7.95 12.28
CA LEU A 56 -8.84 8.14 11.39
C LEU A 56 -10.10 8.55 12.16
N THR A 57 -10.32 7.96 13.34
CA THR A 57 -11.44 8.34 14.24
C THR A 57 -11.27 9.78 14.75
N ALA A 58 -10.05 10.22 15.02
CA ALA A 58 -9.77 11.60 15.43
C ALA A 58 -9.95 12.61 14.28
N LEU A 59 -9.70 12.20 13.04
CA LEU A 59 -9.93 13.04 11.86
C LEU A 59 -11.42 13.23 11.59
N ASP A 60 -12.19 12.14 11.63
CA ASP A 60 -13.65 12.18 11.50
C ASP A 60 -14.28 10.91 12.10
N PRO A 61 -14.89 10.98 13.30
CA PRO A 61 -15.54 9.83 13.93
C PRO A 61 -16.81 9.39 13.19
N GLY A 62 -17.32 10.19 12.24
CA GLY A 62 -18.46 9.86 11.40
C GLY A 62 -18.13 8.94 10.23
N ILE A 63 -16.83 8.70 9.94
CA ILE A 63 -16.40 7.82 8.84
C ILE A 63 -15.95 6.46 9.43
N PRO A 64 -16.72 5.38 9.21
CA PRO A 64 -16.35 4.04 9.67
C PRO A 64 -15.02 3.57 9.06
N VAL A 65 -14.30 2.72 9.79
CA VAL A 65 -13.06 2.08 9.33
C VAL A 65 -13.32 0.59 9.11
N LEU A 66 -12.88 0.07 7.97
CA LEU A 66 -12.78 -1.35 7.67
C LEU A 66 -11.31 -1.70 7.52
N SER A 67 -10.76 -2.41 8.49
CA SER A 67 -9.37 -2.86 8.51
C SER A 67 -9.30 -4.37 8.32
N GLU A 68 -8.23 -4.90 7.75
CA GLU A 68 -7.97 -6.35 7.71
C GLU A 68 -8.08 -6.98 9.13
N GLU A 69 -7.48 -6.33 10.13
CA GLU A 69 -7.51 -6.75 11.54
C GLU A 69 -8.85 -6.56 12.27
N ASP A 70 -9.79 -5.78 11.71
CA ASP A 70 -11.12 -5.55 12.29
C ASP A 70 -12.20 -5.63 11.21
N ALA A 71 -12.17 -6.73 10.46
CA ALA A 71 -13.09 -6.97 9.35
C ALA A 71 -14.42 -7.61 9.79
N ASN A 72 -14.62 -7.86 11.08
CA ASN A 72 -15.75 -8.65 11.62
C ASN A 72 -17.06 -7.84 11.74
N ILE A 73 -17.27 -6.91 10.81
CA ILE A 73 -18.43 -6.03 10.75
C ILE A 73 -19.46 -6.68 9.80
N PRO A 74 -20.68 -6.99 10.27
CA PRO A 74 -21.68 -7.66 9.46
C PRO A 74 -21.98 -6.92 8.16
N GLN A 75 -22.12 -7.64 7.05
CA GLN A 75 -22.44 -7.05 5.75
C GLN A 75 -23.67 -6.14 5.80
N SER A 76 -24.69 -6.50 6.59
CA SER A 76 -25.91 -5.71 6.80
C SER A 76 -25.65 -4.32 7.37
N VAL A 77 -24.58 -4.16 8.18
CA VAL A 77 -24.16 -2.87 8.72
C VAL A 77 -23.43 -2.07 7.64
N ARG A 78 -22.39 -2.66 7.07
CA ARG A 78 -21.50 -1.97 6.13
C ARG A 78 -22.11 -1.73 4.74
N ALA A 79 -23.18 -2.44 4.37
CA ALA A 79 -23.95 -2.18 3.15
C ALA A 79 -24.60 -0.79 3.12
N GLY A 80 -24.83 -0.17 4.29
CA GLY A 80 -25.38 1.18 4.38
C GLY A 80 -24.34 2.30 4.26
N TRP A 81 -23.04 1.99 4.34
CA TRP A 81 -22.00 3.01 4.37
C TRP A 81 -21.85 3.71 3.02
N GLN A 82 -22.01 5.03 3.04
CA GLN A 82 -21.73 5.86 1.87
C GLN A 82 -20.27 6.28 1.82
N ARG A 83 -19.66 6.61 2.96
CA ARG A 83 -18.26 6.99 3.09
C ARG A 83 -17.60 6.16 4.19
N TRP A 84 -16.43 5.59 3.92
CA TRP A 84 -15.71 4.73 4.88
C TRP A 84 -14.23 4.60 4.48
N TRP A 85 -13.39 4.24 5.45
CA TRP A 85 -11.97 3.96 5.24
C TRP A 85 -11.74 2.47 4.99
N LEU A 86 -10.94 2.15 3.99
CA LEU A 86 -10.38 0.82 3.79
C LEU A 86 -8.91 0.83 4.19
N VAL A 87 -8.51 -0.07 5.08
CA VAL A 87 -7.18 -0.12 5.68
C VAL A 87 -6.59 -1.52 5.60
N ASP A 88 -5.34 -1.58 5.17
CA ASP A 88 -4.47 -2.74 5.32
C ASP A 88 -3.20 -2.23 6.05
N PRO A 89 -3.06 -2.53 7.36
CA PRO A 89 -1.99 -1.99 8.19
C PRO A 89 -0.60 -2.51 7.81
N LEU A 90 -0.49 -3.71 7.22
CA LEU A 90 0.77 -4.33 6.84
C LEU A 90 0.58 -5.28 5.64
N ASP A 91 0.62 -4.70 4.44
CA ASP A 91 0.66 -5.48 3.19
C ASP A 91 2.09 -5.96 2.92
N GLY A 92 2.26 -7.21 2.51
CA GLY A 92 3.57 -7.85 2.37
C GLY A 92 4.04 -8.58 3.62
N THR A 93 3.13 -9.21 4.37
CA THR A 93 3.41 -10.04 5.56
C THR A 93 4.56 -11.04 5.33
N LYS A 94 4.60 -11.69 4.16
CA LYS A 94 5.66 -12.66 3.82
C LYS A 94 7.00 -11.98 3.65
N GLU A 95 7.03 -10.83 3.00
CA GLU A 95 8.20 -9.99 2.81
C GLU A 95 8.71 -9.49 4.17
N PHE A 96 7.81 -9.01 5.04
CA PHE A 96 8.12 -8.62 6.41
C PHE A 96 8.75 -9.76 7.23
N ILE A 97 8.13 -10.95 7.24
CA ILE A 97 8.64 -12.13 7.96
C ILE A 97 10.03 -12.53 7.47
N ASN A 98 10.29 -12.40 6.16
CA ASN A 98 11.59 -12.71 5.56
C ASN A 98 12.62 -11.59 5.74
N GLY A 99 12.28 -10.50 6.43
CA GLY A 99 13.17 -9.35 6.62
C GLY A 99 13.40 -8.52 5.36
N SER A 100 12.56 -8.68 4.32
CA SER A 100 12.57 -7.83 3.13
C SER A 100 12.03 -6.44 3.47
N GLU A 101 12.38 -5.45 2.64
CA GLU A 101 11.91 -4.06 2.75
C GLU A 101 10.58 -3.83 2.03
N GLU A 102 10.05 -4.87 1.38
CA GLU A 102 8.90 -4.81 0.46
C GLU A 102 7.56 -5.03 1.17
N PHE A 103 7.27 -4.19 2.17
CA PHE A 103 5.97 -4.15 2.85
C PHE A 103 5.48 -2.71 2.98
N THR A 104 4.17 -2.53 3.09
CA THR A 104 3.53 -1.21 3.04
C THR A 104 2.40 -1.06 4.04
N VAL A 105 2.05 0.19 4.34
CA VAL A 105 0.79 0.57 4.97
C VAL A 105 -0.12 1.17 3.91
N ASN A 106 -1.34 0.66 3.80
CA ASN A 106 -2.30 1.08 2.77
C ASN A 106 -3.56 1.67 3.41
N ILE A 107 -3.94 2.89 3.03
CA ILE A 107 -5.15 3.56 3.52
C ILE A 107 -5.89 4.18 2.33
N ALA A 108 -7.18 3.88 2.18
CA ALA A 108 -8.02 4.48 1.13
C ALA A 108 -9.33 5.04 1.70
N LEU A 109 -9.74 6.19 1.18
CA LEU A 109 -11.08 6.74 1.41
C LEU A 109 -12.02 6.24 0.31
N ILE A 110 -13.09 5.57 0.69
CA ILE A 110 -14.15 5.14 -0.20
C ILE A 110 -15.37 6.04 -0.02
N GLU A 111 -15.97 6.48 -1.12
CA GLU A 111 -17.24 7.18 -1.14
C GLU A 111 -18.12 6.67 -2.28
N ASN A 112 -19.38 6.32 -1.96
CA ASN A 112 -20.39 5.82 -2.90
C ASN A 112 -19.85 4.66 -3.77
N GLY A 113 -19.09 3.75 -3.17
CA GLY A 113 -18.47 2.60 -3.83
C GLY A 113 -17.26 2.93 -4.72
N ARG A 114 -16.72 4.15 -4.66
CA ARG A 114 -15.54 4.59 -5.42
C ARG A 114 -14.42 5.04 -4.51
N VAL A 115 -13.18 4.72 -4.88
CA VAL A 115 -11.99 5.27 -4.20
C VAL A 115 -11.91 6.76 -4.49
N VAL A 116 -11.95 7.59 -3.44
CA VAL A 116 -11.71 9.04 -3.55
C VAL A 116 -10.21 9.29 -3.68
N PHE A 117 -9.42 8.76 -2.75
CA PHE A 117 -7.97 8.71 -2.81
C PHE A 117 -7.43 7.54 -2.00
N GLY A 118 -6.18 7.16 -2.28
CA GLY A 118 -5.41 6.18 -1.51
C GLY A 118 -4.02 6.69 -1.17
N VAL A 119 -3.47 6.17 -0.09
CA VAL A 119 -2.09 6.34 0.37
C VAL A 119 -1.45 4.97 0.49
N VAL A 120 -0.25 4.83 -0.08
CA VAL A 120 0.64 3.68 0.11
C VAL A 120 1.93 4.21 0.71
N SER A 121 2.28 3.76 1.90
CA SER A 121 3.49 4.16 2.62
C SER A 121 4.44 2.98 2.74
N MET A 122 5.74 3.22 2.51
CA MET A 122 6.83 2.26 2.64
C MET A 122 7.57 2.53 3.96
N PRO A 123 7.37 1.74 5.03
CA PRO A 123 7.93 2.04 6.34
C PRO A 123 9.45 2.14 6.36
N THR A 124 10.14 1.29 5.59
CA THR A 124 11.59 1.10 5.66
C THR A 124 12.41 2.31 5.17
N ASN A 125 11.83 3.17 4.35
CA ASN A 125 12.50 4.36 3.81
C ASN A 125 11.67 5.65 3.91
N GLY A 126 10.46 5.57 4.49
CA GLY A 126 9.56 6.71 4.64
C GLY A 126 9.01 7.25 3.33
N ARG A 127 9.11 6.50 2.22
CA ARG A 127 8.49 6.86 0.94
C ARG A 127 6.99 6.67 1.02
N PHE A 128 6.24 7.54 0.35
CA PHE A 128 4.82 7.37 0.18
C PHE A 128 4.36 7.76 -1.22
N TYR A 129 3.25 7.17 -1.61
CA TYR A 129 2.47 7.50 -2.80
C TYR A 129 1.07 7.88 -2.34
N VAL A 130 0.52 8.92 -2.94
CA VAL A 130 -0.86 9.35 -2.68
C VAL A 130 -1.51 9.75 -4.00
N GLY A 131 -2.76 9.38 -4.20
CA GLY A 131 -3.48 9.82 -5.38
C GLY A 131 -4.94 9.42 -5.39
N GLY A 132 -5.71 10.07 -6.26
CA GLY A 132 -7.14 9.86 -6.39
C GLY A 132 -7.65 10.27 -7.77
N ALA A 133 -8.79 9.72 -8.17
CA ALA A 133 -9.45 10.11 -9.41
C ALA A 133 -9.78 11.61 -9.35
N ASP A 134 -9.43 12.35 -10.40
CA ASP A 134 -9.60 13.81 -10.52
C ASP A 134 -8.84 14.66 -9.48
N LEU A 135 -8.04 14.03 -8.61
CA LEU A 135 -7.16 14.71 -7.66
C LEU A 135 -5.73 14.74 -8.16
N GLY A 136 -5.31 13.77 -8.98
CA GLY A 136 -3.90 13.59 -9.37
C GLY A 136 -3.16 12.63 -8.43
N ALA A 137 -1.86 12.49 -8.63
CA ALA A 137 -1.02 11.59 -7.86
C ALA A 137 0.35 12.22 -7.54
N TRP A 138 0.91 11.85 -6.40
CA TRP A 138 2.19 12.33 -5.91
C TRP A 138 3.00 11.19 -5.29
N ARG A 139 4.32 11.35 -5.36
CA ARG A 139 5.29 10.60 -4.58
C ARG A 139 6.01 11.55 -3.65
N GLY A 140 6.20 11.18 -2.39
CA GLY A 140 7.02 11.92 -1.44
C GLY A 140 7.87 10.98 -0.59
N ASP A 141 8.76 11.56 0.19
CA ASP A 141 9.50 10.88 1.24
C ASP A 141 9.29 11.67 2.54
N LYS A 142 9.42 11.02 3.70
CA LYS A 142 9.25 11.63 5.02
C LYS A 142 10.13 12.88 5.17
N GLY A 143 9.51 14.02 5.51
CA GLY A 143 10.18 15.31 5.63
C GLY A 143 10.55 15.99 4.29
N GLY A 144 10.32 15.33 3.16
CA GLY A 144 10.53 15.87 1.82
C GLY A 144 9.32 16.61 1.27
N THR A 145 9.54 17.35 0.18
CA THR A 145 8.44 17.95 -0.59
C THR A 145 7.94 16.93 -1.62
N PRO A 146 6.65 16.56 -1.61
CA PRO A 146 6.11 15.61 -2.59
C PRO A 146 6.21 16.15 -4.01
N VAL A 147 6.41 15.25 -4.98
CA VAL A 147 6.45 15.57 -6.41
C VAL A 147 5.25 14.93 -7.10
N ALA A 148 4.63 15.67 -8.02
CA ALA A 148 3.54 15.13 -8.83
C ALA A 148 4.08 14.03 -9.75
N ILE A 149 3.33 12.93 -9.89
CA ILE A 149 3.65 11.82 -10.77
C ILE A 149 2.53 11.63 -11.80
N LYS A 150 2.88 11.04 -12.94
CA LYS A 150 1.95 10.73 -14.02
C LYS A 150 2.33 9.44 -14.70
N VAL A 151 1.34 8.79 -15.30
CA VAL A 151 1.58 7.67 -16.21
C VAL A 151 2.20 8.17 -17.52
N ARG A 152 2.82 7.26 -18.27
CA ARG A 152 3.29 7.54 -19.63
C ARG A 152 2.08 7.53 -20.58
N ASP A 153 1.95 8.58 -21.39
CA ASP A 153 0.86 8.69 -22.38
C ASP A 153 1.12 7.86 -23.64
N ALA A 154 2.39 7.60 -23.95
CA ALA A 154 2.82 6.80 -25.09
C ALA A 154 4.16 6.11 -24.80
N LEU A 155 4.44 5.06 -25.58
CA LEU A 155 5.76 4.44 -25.61
C LEU A 155 6.73 5.33 -26.37
N VAL A 156 7.90 5.55 -25.80
CA VAL A 156 8.99 6.25 -26.47
C VAL A 156 9.64 5.27 -27.44
N LEU A 157 9.72 5.63 -28.72
CA LEU A 157 10.32 4.79 -29.75
C LEU A 157 11.79 4.52 -29.40
N GLY A 158 12.16 3.24 -29.26
CA GLY A 158 13.52 2.82 -28.90
C GLY A 158 13.75 2.55 -27.41
N GLU A 159 12.77 2.78 -26.54
CA GLU A 159 12.82 2.33 -25.15
C GLU A 159 12.17 0.94 -24.99
N SER A 160 12.79 0.07 -24.20
CA SER A 160 12.23 -1.24 -23.86
C SER A 160 10.98 -1.11 -23.00
N PHE A 161 9.96 -1.93 -23.29
CA PHE A 161 8.75 -1.95 -22.49
C PHE A 161 8.99 -2.64 -21.16
N THR A 162 8.83 -1.92 -20.05
CA THR A 162 9.02 -2.49 -18.71
C THR A 162 7.79 -3.27 -18.25
N VAL A 163 7.97 -4.56 -17.94
CA VAL A 163 6.94 -5.41 -17.32
C VAL A 163 7.36 -5.76 -15.90
N VAL A 164 6.46 -5.52 -14.96
CA VAL A 164 6.66 -5.84 -13.54
C VAL A 164 6.04 -7.20 -13.26
N ALA A 165 6.87 -8.20 -12.95
CA ALA A 165 6.43 -9.57 -12.78
C ALA A 165 6.91 -10.17 -11.45
N SER A 166 6.10 -11.08 -10.88
CA SER A 166 6.46 -11.77 -9.63
C SER A 166 7.56 -12.80 -9.88
N ARG A 167 8.57 -12.85 -9.00
CA ARG A 167 9.73 -13.77 -9.11
C ARG A 167 9.39 -15.23 -8.87
N ARG A 168 8.36 -15.52 -8.07
CA ARG A 168 8.30 -16.81 -7.34
C ARG A 168 7.46 -17.88 -8.03
N HIS A 169 6.64 -17.53 -9.01
CA HIS A 169 5.79 -18.47 -9.73
C HIS A 169 5.54 -17.99 -11.17
N SER A 170 6.44 -18.33 -12.12
CA SER A 170 6.10 -18.25 -13.54
C SER A 170 5.04 -19.31 -13.84
N SER A 171 3.98 -18.94 -14.55
CA SER A 171 2.99 -19.89 -15.08
C SER A 171 3.05 -19.92 -16.61
N PRO A 172 2.58 -21.01 -17.26
CA PRO A 172 2.46 -21.06 -18.71
C PRO A 172 1.63 -19.92 -19.31
N GLU A 173 0.66 -19.38 -18.56
CA GLU A 173 -0.11 -18.19 -18.95
C GLU A 173 0.76 -16.93 -18.93
N GLN A 174 1.58 -16.75 -17.89
CA GLN A 174 2.50 -15.62 -17.79
C GLN A 174 3.54 -15.66 -18.91
N GLU A 175 4.09 -16.83 -19.21
CA GLU A 175 5.06 -17.00 -20.31
C GLU A 175 4.42 -16.69 -21.67
N ARG A 176 3.19 -17.15 -21.91
CA ARG A 176 2.43 -16.81 -23.12
C ARG A 176 2.17 -15.31 -23.23
N LEU A 177 1.79 -14.65 -22.12
CA LEU A 177 1.59 -13.21 -22.08
C LEU A 177 2.89 -12.45 -22.41
N LEU A 178 4.00 -12.81 -21.76
CA LEU A 178 5.30 -12.18 -22.00
C LEU A 178 5.78 -12.39 -23.43
N ALA A 179 5.60 -13.57 -24.00
CA ALA A 179 5.93 -13.85 -25.39
C ALA A 179 5.07 -13.00 -26.36
N GLY A 180 3.76 -12.88 -26.12
CA GLY A 180 2.87 -12.05 -26.93
C GLY A 180 3.19 -10.56 -26.84
N LEU A 181 3.50 -10.07 -25.65
CA LEU A 181 3.96 -8.69 -25.44
C LEU A 181 5.28 -8.43 -26.16
N SER A 182 6.25 -9.34 -26.03
CA SER A 182 7.56 -9.22 -26.69
C SER A 182 7.43 -9.20 -28.22
N ALA A 183 6.58 -10.06 -28.78
CA ALA A 183 6.30 -10.09 -30.22
C ALA A 183 5.67 -8.79 -30.74
N SER A 184 4.90 -8.08 -29.90
CA SER A 184 4.17 -6.87 -30.29
C SER A 184 4.93 -5.58 -29.99
N LEU A 185 5.73 -5.56 -28.91
CA LEU A 185 6.35 -4.36 -28.35
C LEU A 185 7.89 -4.38 -28.42
N GLY A 186 8.48 -5.48 -28.91
CA GLY A 186 9.93 -5.68 -28.92
C GLY A 186 10.47 -6.18 -27.59
N GLU A 187 11.78 -6.02 -27.37
CA GLU A 187 12.45 -6.52 -26.18
C GLU A 187 11.85 -5.91 -24.89
N LEU A 188 11.42 -6.79 -23.99
CA LEU A 188 10.83 -6.41 -22.72
C LEU A 188 11.91 -6.29 -21.64
N GLN A 189 11.82 -5.24 -20.82
CA GLN A 189 12.59 -5.13 -19.60
C GLN A 189 11.77 -5.70 -18.44
N LEU A 190 12.25 -6.75 -17.78
CA LEU A 190 11.57 -7.27 -16.60
C LEU A 190 12.06 -6.57 -15.33
N ALA A 191 11.14 -5.95 -14.61
CA ALA A 191 11.38 -5.42 -13.27
C ALA A 191 10.80 -6.38 -12.23
N ASN A 192 11.55 -6.59 -11.15
CA ASN A 192 11.18 -7.50 -10.07
C ASN A 192 10.93 -6.71 -8.80
N ILE A 193 9.72 -6.81 -8.26
CA ILE A 193 9.33 -6.13 -7.03
C ILE A 193 8.26 -6.93 -6.29
N GLY A 194 8.28 -6.87 -4.96
CA GLY A 194 7.25 -7.42 -4.09
C GLY A 194 5.84 -6.95 -4.47
N SER A 195 4.82 -7.77 -4.20
CA SER A 195 3.44 -7.51 -4.66
C SER A 195 2.88 -6.18 -4.16
N SER A 196 3.17 -5.84 -2.91
CA SER A 196 2.78 -4.60 -2.22
C SER A 196 3.30 -3.34 -2.93
N LEU A 197 4.39 -3.45 -3.69
CA LEU A 197 5.08 -2.31 -4.29
C LEU A 197 4.92 -2.21 -5.82
N LYS A 198 4.17 -3.10 -6.48
CA LYS A 198 4.06 -3.08 -7.95
C LYS A 198 3.50 -1.77 -8.53
N PHE A 199 2.74 -1.04 -7.72
CA PHE A 199 2.19 0.28 -8.09
C PHE A 199 3.11 1.45 -7.70
N CYS A 200 4.28 1.18 -7.13
CA CYS A 200 5.18 2.15 -6.48
C CYS A 200 6.54 2.30 -7.19
N LEU A 201 6.59 2.03 -8.50
CA LEU A 201 7.80 2.12 -9.34
C LEU A 201 8.01 3.52 -9.94
#